data_AF-A0A918MP77-F1
#
_entry.id   AF-A0A918MP77-F1
#
_cell.length_a   1.000
_cell.length_b   1.000
_cell.length_c   1.000
_cell.angle_alpha   90.00
_cell.angle_beta   90.00
_cell.angle_gamma   90.00
#
_symmetry.space_group_name_H-M   'P 1'
#
loop_
_entity.id
_entity.type
_entity.pdbx_description
1 polymer ?
#
loop_
_entity_poly.entity_id
_entity_poly.type
_entity_poly.pdbx_seq_one_letter_code
_entity_poly.pdbx_strand_id
1 'polypeptide(L)'
;MKVWGLAAVWLGVMAGMASGQSAGWQLIDPGGAGSTRRITIQGTEPLACGMFTPRPAALSIACLQGTLSVAVETGCNLAPLGGKSAEVAYRLDHGGTETQRFAIIGGGRSLQLAESGAAGTFVEALLTADLLTVRIDAANKVPAEATFLLPGLEAALAEMLRRCGG
;
A
#
# COMPACT_ATOMS: atom_id res chain seq x y z
N MET A 1 -7.21 -62.78 -0.42
CA MET A 1 -7.41 -61.58 -1.28
C MET A 1 -6.55 -60.49 -0.62
N LYS A 2 -5.30 -60.15 -1.03
CA LYS A 2 -4.86 -59.38 -2.22
C LYS A 2 -5.83 -58.21 -2.50
N VAL A 3 -5.48 -56.91 -2.43
CA VAL A 3 -4.40 -56.13 -3.08
C VAL A 3 -4.15 -54.84 -2.25
N TRP A 4 -2.93 -54.52 -1.77
CA TRP A 4 -1.94 -53.53 -2.29
C TRP A 4 -2.46 -52.15 -2.75
N GLY A 5 -1.82 -51.08 -2.26
CA GLY A 5 -2.08 -49.71 -2.70
C GLY A 5 -1.20 -48.68 -1.98
N LEU A 6 0.12 -48.80 -2.13
CA LEU A 6 1.09 -47.73 -1.85
C LEU A 6 0.82 -46.55 -2.80
N ALA A 7 0.59 -45.36 -2.25
CA ALA A 7 0.69 -44.11 -3.01
C ALA A 7 1.94 -43.37 -2.53
N ALA A 8 2.94 -43.36 -3.42
CA ALA A 8 4.20 -42.67 -3.27
C ALA A 8 4.05 -41.15 -3.46
N VAL A 9 4.80 -40.42 -2.65
CA VAL A 9 5.61 -39.24 -2.96
C VAL A 9 5.14 -38.32 -4.08
N TRP A 10 4.84 -37.07 -3.73
CA TRP A 10 5.27 -35.92 -4.52
C TRP A 10 5.91 -34.86 -3.62
N LEU A 11 7.25 -34.92 -3.54
CA LEU A 11 8.10 -33.79 -3.21
C LEU A 11 8.06 -32.82 -4.39
N GLY A 12 7.10 -31.89 -4.35
CA GLY A 12 7.08 -30.74 -5.25
C GLY A 12 7.97 -29.63 -4.70
N VAL A 13 9.27 -29.67 -5.03
CA VAL A 13 10.11 -28.46 -5.02
C VAL A 13 9.66 -27.61 -6.19
N MET A 14 8.68 -26.73 -5.95
CA MET A 14 8.43 -25.58 -6.80
C MET A 14 9.19 -24.42 -6.16
N ALA A 15 10.19 -23.89 -6.86
CA ALA A 15 10.75 -22.57 -6.59
C ALA A 15 9.60 -21.55 -6.73
N GLY A 16 8.94 -21.27 -5.62
CA GLY A 16 7.71 -20.49 -5.57
C GLY A 16 8.00 -19.01 -5.82
N MET A 17 7.36 -18.46 -6.84
CA MET A 17 7.04 -17.04 -6.87
C MET A 17 6.20 -16.77 -5.60
N ALA A 18 6.77 -16.09 -4.62
CA ALA A 18 6.12 -15.81 -3.35
C ALA A 18 5.13 -14.63 -3.50
N SER A 19 4.05 -14.82 -4.25
CA SER A 19 2.90 -13.93 -4.21
C SER A 19 1.96 -14.37 -3.08
N GLY A 20 2.03 -13.68 -1.95
CA GLY A 20 1.02 -13.78 -0.90
C GLY A 20 -0.18 -12.93 -1.25
N GLN A 21 -1.37 -13.53 -1.31
CA GLN A 21 -2.64 -12.80 -1.41
C GLN A 21 -3.50 -13.15 -0.19
N SER A 22 -4.04 -12.13 0.45
CA SER A 22 -5.04 -12.25 1.50
C SER A 22 -6.23 -11.35 1.15
N ALA A 23 -7.30 -11.41 1.94
CA ALA A 23 -8.48 -10.58 1.71
C ALA A 23 -8.15 -9.09 1.94
N GLY A 24 -7.86 -8.36 0.85
CA GLY A 24 -7.72 -6.89 0.86
C GLY A 24 -6.35 -6.37 0.40
N TRP A 25 -5.33 -7.22 0.31
CA TRP A 25 -4.00 -6.80 -0.14
C TRP A 25 -3.27 -7.86 -0.97
N GLN A 26 -2.33 -7.38 -1.80
CA GLN A 26 -1.51 -8.21 -2.67
C GLN A 26 -0.03 -7.84 -2.51
N LEU A 27 0.82 -8.84 -2.28
CA LEU A 27 2.26 -8.70 -2.35
C LEU A 27 2.76 -9.08 -3.75
N ILE A 28 3.50 -8.17 -4.37
CA ILE A 28 4.21 -8.38 -5.63
C ILE A 28 5.71 -8.36 -5.31
N ASP A 29 6.35 -9.53 -5.42
CA ASP A 29 7.80 -9.71 -5.33
C ASP A 29 8.31 -10.37 -6.61
N PRO A 30 9.03 -9.65 -7.48
CA PRO A 30 9.56 -10.20 -8.72
C PRO A 30 10.80 -11.10 -8.51
N GLY A 31 11.32 -11.24 -7.28
CA GLY A 31 12.38 -12.19 -6.94
C GLY A 31 13.76 -11.80 -7.49
N GLY A 32 14.63 -11.23 -6.65
CA GLY A 32 16.02 -10.95 -7.00
C GLY A 32 16.72 -10.02 -6.00
N ALA A 33 18.06 -10.08 -5.92
CA ALA A 33 18.82 -9.07 -5.18
C ALA A 33 18.70 -7.72 -5.93
N GLY A 34 18.03 -6.74 -5.33
CA GLY A 34 17.65 -5.48 -5.99
C GLY A 34 16.22 -5.46 -6.58
N SER A 35 15.39 -6.45 -6.26
CA SER A 35 13.98 -6.53 -6.70
C SER A 35 13.08 -5.49 -6.03
N THR A 36 12.20 -4.90 -6.83
CA THR A 36 11.09 -4.05 -6.37
C THR A 36 10.08 -4.88 -5.62
N ARG A 37 9.94 -4.72 -4.31
CA ARG A 37 8.81 -5.31 -3.57
C ARG A 37 7.72 -4.29 -3.39
N ARG A 38 6.47 -4.69 -3.61
CA ARG A 38 5.31 -3.82 -3.41
C ARG A 38 4.18 -4.57 -2.73
N ILE A 39 3.62 -3.98 -1.69
CA ILE A 39 2.32 -4.34 -1.14
C ILE A 39 1.32 -3.32 -1.65
N THR A 40 0.20 -3.78 -2.18
CA THR A 40 -0.91 -2.91 -2.56
C THR A 40 -2.16 -3.31 -1.79
N ILE A 41 -2.81 -2.34 -1.16
CA ILE A 41 -4.04 -2.50 -0.40
C ILE A 41 -5.13 -1.67 -1.07
N GLN A 42 -6.29 -2.27 -1.30
CA GLN A 42 -7.43 -1.54 -1.87
C GLN A 42 -8.22 -0.85 -0.77
N GLY A 43 -8.64 0.38 -1.04
CA GLY A 43 -9.59 1.10 -0.22
C GLY A 43 -10.95 0.41 -0.23
N THR A 44 -11.68 0.56 0.87
CA THR A 44 -12.99 -0.08 1.08
C THR A 44 -14.10 0.61 0.30
N GLU A 45 -13.96 1.90 0.01
CA GLU A 45 -14.99 2.73 -0.63
C GLU A 45 -14.48 3.42 -1.89
N PRO A 46 -15.33 3.60 -2.91
CA PRO A 46 -15.00 4.38 -4.09
C PRO A 46 -14.86 5.86 -3.75
N LEU A 47 -13.83 6.50 -4.28
CA LEU A 47 -13.69 7.94 -4.16
C LEU A 47 -14.67 8.68 -5.09
N ALA A 48 -15.35 9.68 -4.55
CA ALA A 48 -16.24 10.55 -5.30
C ALA A 48 -15.43 11.61 -6.08
N CYS A 49 -15.12 11.33 -7.34
CA CYS A 49 -14.15 12.10 -8.12
C CYS A 49 -14.76 13.06 -9.15
N GLY A 50 -15.91 13.66 -8.79
CA GLY A 50 -16.66 14.56 -9.67
C GLY A 50 -17.05 13.86 -10.98
N MET A 51 -16.50 14.32 -12.12
CA MET A 51 -16.80 13.79 -13.45
C MET A 51 -16.09 12.48 -13.80
N PHE A 52 -15.15 12.02 -12.97
CA PHE A 52 -14.45 10.75 -13.19
C PHE A 52 -15.24 9.58 -12.58
N THR A 53 -15.15 8.41 -13.20
CA THR A 53 -15.73 7.18 -12.66
C THR A 53 -15.21 6.93 -11.25
N PRO A 54 -16.11 6.75 -10.26
CA PRO A 54 -15.71 6.41 -8.91
C PRO A 54 -14.89 5.13 -8.90
N ARG A 55 -13.75 5.16 -8.22
CA ARG A 55 -12.88 3.99 -8.03
C ARG A 55 -12.32 3.99 -6.62
N PRO A 56 -12.11 2.82 -6.00
CA PRO A 56 -11.40 2.75 -4.74
C PRO A 56 -10.00 3.34 -4.89
N ALA A 57 -9.53 4.00 -3.83
CA ALA A 57 -8.11 4.33 -3.73
C ALA A 57 -7.30 3.04 -3.54
N ALA A 58 -6.01 3.07 -3.87
CA ALA A 58 -5.06 2.03 -3.53
C ALA A 58 -3.91 2.62 -2.73
N LEU A 59 -3.57 1.98 -1.61
CA LEU A 59 -2.36 2.27 -0.86
C LEU A 59 -1.28 1.32 -1.35
N SER A 60 -0.19 1.84 -1.90
CA SER A 60 0.96 1.05 -2.30
C SER A 60 2.17 1.38 -1.43
N ILE A 61 2.76 0.35 -0.83
CA ILE A 61 3.99 0.45 -0.04
C ILE A 61 5.04 -0.33 -0.81
N ALA A 62 6.07 0.37 -1.26
CA ALA A 62 7.08 -0.18 -2.14
C ALA A 62 8.48 0.05 -1.62
N CYS A 63 9.30 -0.97 -1.75
CA CYS A 63 10.72 -0.92 -1.53
C CYS A 63 11.45 -1.04 -2.86
N LEU A 64 12.17 0.03 -3.20
CA LEU A 64 12.90 0.18 -4.44
C LEU A 64 14.37 0.42 -4.10
N GLN A 65 15.23 -0.54 -4.43
CA GLN A 65 16.69 -0.42 -4.24
C GLN A 65 17.08 -0.01 -2.81
N GLY A 66 16.39 -0.55 -1.80
CA GLY A 66 16.64 -0.21 -0.40
C GLY A 66 16.08 1.16 0.02
N THR A 67 15.17 1.74 -0.75
CA THR A 67 14.42 2.94 -0.38
C THR A 67 12.95 2.59 -0.24
N LEU A 68 12.38 2.87 0.94
CA LEU A 68 10.96 2.71 1.20
C LEU A 68 10.18 3.91 0.65
N SER A 69 9.04 3.63 0.04
CA SER A 69 8.11 4.64 -0.45
C SER A 69 6.68 4.20 -0.20
N VAL A 70 5.82 5.16 0.06
CA VAL A 70 4.38 4.96 0.24
C VAL A 70 3.66 5.82 -0.78
N ALA A 71 2.66 5.28 -1.46
CA ALA A 71 1.83 6.06 -2.35
C ALA A 71 0.35 5.76 -2.15
N VAL A 72 -0.47 6.80 -2.25
CA VAL A 72 -1.93 6.71 -2.28
C VAL A 72 -2.37 7.03 -3.70
N GLU A 73 -2.79 6.01 -4.43
CA GLU A 73 -3.31 6.10 -5.78
C GLU A 73 -4.82 6.28 -5.71
N THR A 74 -5.31 7.47 -6.01
CA THR A 74 -6.76 7.74 -5.96
C THR A 74 -7.43 7.55 -7.31
N GLY A 75 -6.65 7.58 -8.40
CA GLY A 75 -7.18 7.62 -9.75
C GLY A 75 -7.87 8.94 -10.11
N CYS A 76 -7.95 9.87 -9.16
CA CYS A 76 -8.65 11.15 -9.26
C CYS A 76 -7.64 12.27 -9.39
N ASN A 77 -7.97 13.36 -10.07
CA ASN A 77 -7.06 14.50 -10.13
C ASN A 77 -7.13 15.29 -8.82
N LEU A 78 -6.13 15.08 -7.95
CA LEU A 78 -6.00 15.69 -6.64
C LEU A 78 -5.21 17.01 -6.69
N ALA A 79 -4.53 17.29 -7.79
CA ALA A 79 -3.66 18.44 -7.88
C ALA A 79 -4.47 19.74 -8.01
N PRO A 80 -4.21 20.77 -7.17
CA PRO A 80 -4.40 22.14 -7.61
C PRO A 80 -3.61 22.32 -8.91
N LEU A 81 -4.14 23.07 -9.88
CA LEU A 81 -3.42 23.38 -11.13
C LEU A 81 -1.99 23.88 -10.81
N GLY A 82 -0.98 23.05 -11.09
CA GLY A 82 0.44 23.36 -10.87
C GLY A 82 1.05 22.96 -9.51
N GLY A 83 0.30 22.32 -8.60
CA GLY A 83 0.81 21.85 -7.32
C GLY A 83 1.78 20.67 -7.44
N LYS A 84 2.91 20.71 -6.72
CA LYS A 84 3.90 19.60 -6.66
C LYS A 84 3.73 18.72 -5.42
N SER A 85 2.94 19.15 -4.45
CA SER A 85 2.70 18.44 -3.20
C SER A 85 1.29 18.74 -2.66
N ALA A 86 0.79 17.84 -1.82
CA ALA A 86 -0.45 17.99 -1.09
C ALA A 86 -0.23 17.62 0.38
N GLU A 87 -0.98 18.25 1.28
CA GLU A 87 -1.08 17.80 2.66
C GLU A 87 -2.12 16.71 2.74
N VAL A 88 -1.74 15.63 3.41
CA VAL A 88 -2.54 14.43 3.59
C VAL A 88 -2.76 14.28 5.07
N ALA A 89 -4.01 14.45 5.49
CA ALA A 89 -4.41 14.13 6.84
C ALA A 89 -4.66 12.63 6.93
N TYR A 90 -4.11 11.95 7.93
CA TYR A 90 -4.35 10.54 8.16
C TYR A 90 -4.67 10.26 9.62
N ARG A 91 -5.38 9.16 9.85
CA ARG A 91 -5.70 8.66 11.17
C ARG A 91 -5.56 7.14 11.16
N LEU A 92 -4.90 6.62 12.19
CA LEU A 92 -4.79 5.19 12.45
C LEU A 92 -5.80 4.81 13.52
N ASP A 93 -6.58 3.77 13.27
CA ASP A 93 -7.65 3.27 14.15
C ASP A 93 -8.53 4.41 14.73
N HIS A 94 -8.56 4.53 16.05
CA HIS A 94 -9.25 5.57 16.81
C HIS A 94 -8.29 6.65 17.35
N GLY A 95 -7.07 6.71 16.82
CA GLY A 95 -6.06 7.69 17.21
C GLY A 95 -6.37 9.12 16.77
N GLY A 96 -5.43 10.03 17.07
CA GLY A 96 -5.48 11.41 16.58
C GLY A 96 -5.27 11.49 15.06
N THR A 97 -5.71 12.60 14.47
CA THR A 97 -5.38 12.93 13.08
C THR A 97 -4.00 13.56 13.01
N GLU A 98 -3.16 13.03 12.15
CA GLU A 98 -1.84 13.56 11.80
C GLU A 98 -1.85 14.10 10.37
N THR A 99 -0.90 14.97 10.03
CA THR A 99 -0.77 15.52 8.68
C THR A 99 0.64 15.31 8.18
N GLN A 100 0.76 14.76 6.98
CA GLN A 100 2.04 14.58 6.30
C GLN A 100 1.96 15.16 4.89
N ARG A 101 3.08 15.70 4.41
CA ARG A 101 3.17 16.24 3.05
C ARG A 101 3.59 15.13 2.10
N PHE A 102 2.80 14.93 1.05
CA PHE A 102 3.09 13.98 -0.02
C PHE A 102 3.40 14.73 -1.31
N ALA A 103 4.32 14.22 -2.11
CA ALA A 103 4.57 14.69 -3.46
C ALA A 103 3.43 14.24 -4.37
N ILE A 104 2.97 15.13 -5.25
CA ILE A 104 1.98 14.80 -6.26
C ILE A 104 2.70 14.21 -7.47
N ILE A 105 2.36 12.99 -7.86
CA ILE A 105 2.94 12.28 -9.00
C ILE A 105 1.85 11.78 -9.98
N GLY A 106 2.28 11.22 -11.11
CA GLY A 106 1.36 10.59 -12.06
C GLY A 106 0.32 11.55 -12.65
N GLY A 107 0.70 12.80 -12.89
CA GLY A 107 -0.20 13.83 -13.44
C GLY A 107 -1.31 14.27 -12.48
N GLY A 108 -1.08 14.17 -11.17
CA GLY A 108 -2.06 14.59 -10.16
C GLY A 108 -2.88 13.47 -9.55
N ARG A 109 -2.60 12.21 -9.88
CA ARG A 109 -3.46 11.06 -9.57
C ARG A 109 -2.95 10.15 -8.46
N SER A 110 -1.75 10.42 -7.97
CA SER A 110 -1.13 9.68 -6.89
C SER A 110 -0.34 10.64 -6.02
N LEU A 111 -0.37 10.37 -4.71
CA LEU A 111 0.36 11.09 -3.69
C LEU A 111 1.44 10.16 -3.15
N GLN A 112 2.70 10.56 -3.22
CA GLN A 112 3.83 9.74 -2.81
C GLN A 112 4.63 10.38 -1.67
N LEU A 113 4.92 9.58 -0.66
CA LEU A 113 5.91 9.83 0.38
C LEU A 113 7.15 8.98 0.04
N ALA A 114 8.18 9.62 -0.50
CA ALA A 114 9.40 8.96 -0.97
C ALA A 114 10.64 9.24 -0.11
N GLU A 115 10.53 10.11 0.90
CA GLU A 115 11.62 10.34 1.85
C GLU A 115 11.71 9.13 2.78
N SER A 116 12.82 8.40 2.73
CA SER A 116 13.00 7.11 3.40
C SER A 116 12.70 7.16 4.90
N GLY A 117 13.06 8.26 5.58
CA GLY A 117 12.73 8.47 7.00
C GLY A 117 11.23 8.60 7.26
N ALA A 118 10.56 9.50 6.52
CA ALA A 118 9.12 9.73 6.70
C ALA A 118 8.28 8.53 6.25
N ALA A 119 8.66 7.88 5.16
CA ALA A 119 8.02 6.65 4.70
C ALA A 119 8.23 5.51 5.71
N GLY A 120 9.43 5.42 6.30
CA GLY A 120 9.75 4.47 7.37
C GLY A 120 8.82 4.64 8.58
N THR A 121 8.79 5.83 9.17
CA THR A 121 7.92 6.14 10.32
C THR A 121 6.45 5.89 10.01
N PHE A 122 5.99 6.26 8.81
CA PHE A 122 4.61 6.00 8.40
C PHE A 122 4.32 4.49 8.36
N VAL A 123 5.19 3.69 7.76
CA VAL A 123 5.00 2.23 7.66
C VAL A 123 5.15 1.54 9.01
N GLU A 124 6.04 2.00 9.88
CA GLU A 124 6.12 1.51 11.27
C GLU A 124 4.81 1.73 12.03
N ALA A 125 4.19 2.90 11.86
CA ALA A 125 2.89 3.18 12.47
C ALA A 125 1.77 2.26 11.94
N LEU A 126 1.85 1.84 10.67
CA LEU A 126 0.90 0.86 10.09
C LEU A 126 1.05 -0.55 10.67
N LEU A 127 2.19 -0.91 11.27
CA LEU A 127 2.39 -2.25 11.85
C LEU A 127 1.48 -2.54 13.04
N THR A 128 0.98 -1.50 13.71
CA THR A 128 0.16 -1.64 14.91
C THR A 128 -1.28 -1.21 14.69
N ALA A 129 -1.67 -0.92 13.45
CA ALA A 129 -2.98 -0.41 13.11
C ALA A 129 -3.77 -1.43 12.29
N ASP A 130 -5.08 -1.50 12.55
CA ASP A 130 -6.02 -2.32 11.78
C ASP A 130 -6.73 -1.49 10.69
N LEU A 131 -6.77 -0.18 10.87
CA LEU A 131 -7.48 0.76 10.01
C LEU A 131 -6.64 2.00 9.74
N LEU A 132 -6.54 2.39 8.47
CA LEU A 132 -6.01 3.68 8.07
C LEU A 132 -7.11 4.47 7.35
N THR A 133 -7.41 5.67 7.85
CA THR A 133 -8.21 6.67 7.14
C THR A 133 -7.28 7.75 6.60
N VAL A 134 -7.40 8.07 5.31
CA VAL A 134 -6.64 9.11 4.63
C VAL A 134 -7.61 10.13 4.06
N ARG A 135 -7.43 11.39 4.41
CA ARG A 135 -8.16 12.52 3.84
C ARG A 135 -7.22 13.44 3.08
N ILE A 136 -7.62 13.77 1.87
CA ILE A 136 -6.89 14.64 0.95
C ILE A 136 -7.80 15.83 0.64
N ASP A 137 -7.40 17.00 1.09
CA ASP A 137 -8.09 18.24 0.74
C ASP A 137 -7.64 18.66 -0.66
N ALA A 138 -8.44 18.29 -1.67
CA ALA A 138 -8.22 18.75 -3.03
C ALA A 138 -8.60 20.24 -3.12
N ALA A 139 -7.69 21.06 -3.66
CA ALA A 139 -7.76 22.53 -3.57
C ALA A 139 -9.09 23.17 -4.03
N ASN A 140 -9.90 22.48 -4.84
CA ASN A 140 -11.09 23.05 -5.47
C ASN A 140 -12.33 22.11 -5.38
N LYS A 141 -12.31 21.05 -4.55
CA LYS A 141 -13.37 20.01 -4.51
C LYS A 141 -13.69 19.52 -3.11
N VAL A 142 -14.76 18.73 -3.00
CA VAL A 142 -15.08 17.89 -1.84
C VAL A 142 -13.83 17.08 -1.46
N PRO A 143 -13.41 17.09 -0.17
CA PRO A 143 -12.29 16.29 0.29
C PRO A 143 -12.44 14.83 -0.14
N ALA A 144 -11.35 14.24 -0.61
CA ALA A 144 -11.33 12.81 -0.92
C ALA A 144 -10.91 12.06 0.34
N GLU A 145 -11.75 11.16 0.84
CA GLU A 145 -11.45 10.32 1.99
C GLU A 145 -11.41 8.86 1.57
N ALA A 146 -10.34 8.16 1.93
CA ALA A 146 -10.13 6.75 1.65
C ALA A 146 -9.85 5.99 2.94
N THR A 147 -10.46 4.82 3.08
CA THR A 147 -10.28 3.95 4.24
C THR A 147 -9.71 2.61 3.80
N PHE A 148 -8.60 2.21 4.44
CA PHE A 148 -7.86 0.99 4.16
C PHE A 148 -7.92 0.07 5.39
N LEU A 149 -8.28 -1.19 5.16
CA LEU A 149 -8.17 -2.24 6.17
C LEU A 149 -6.77 -2.82 6.12
N LEU A 150 -6.13 -2.91 7.28
CA LEU A 150 -4.75 -3.37 7.44
C LEU A 150 -4.55 -4.73 8.15
N PRO A 151 -5.59 -5.52 8.50
CA PRO A 151 -5.36 -6.70 9.33
C PRO A 151 -4.47 -7.74 8.61
N GLY A 152 -3.51 -8.31 9.34
CA GLY A 152 -2.63 -9.36 8.82
C GLY A 152 -1.51 -8.84 7.91
N LEU A 153 -1.26 -7.54 7.85
CA LEU A 153 -0.15 -6.93 7.10
C LEU A 153 1.16 -6.90 7.88
N GLU A 154 1.14 -7.10 9.19
CA GLU A 154 2.25 -6.84 10.11
C GLU A 154 3.50 -7.62 9.70
N ALA A 155 3.35 -8.91 9.41
CA ALA A 155 4.46 -9.76 8.99
C ALA A 155 5.04 -9.32 7.63
N ALA A 156 4.19 -8.90 6.69
CA ALA A 156 4.60 -8.48 5.35
C ALA A 156 5.30 -7.11 5.39
N LEU A 157 4.78 -6.18 6.18
CA LEU A 157 5.37 -4.86 6.40
C LEU A 157 6.67 -4.92 7.20
N ALA A 158 6.73 -5.74 8.26
CA ALA A 158 7.95 -5.92 9.04
C ALA A 158 9.09 -6.51 8.19
N GLU A 159 8.79 -7.50 7.35
CA GLU A 159 9.76 -8.04 6.40
C GLU A 159 10.19 -7.01 5.34
N MET A 160 9.29 -6.12 4.93
CA MET A 160 9.63 -5.02 4.03
C MET A 160 10.57 -4.02 4.72
N LEU A 161 10.24 -3.54 5.92
CA LEU A 161 11.09 -2.62 6.69
C LEU A 161 12.49 -3.18 6.90
N ARG A 162 12.59 -4.43 7.37
CA ARG A 162 13.87 -5.13 7.61
C ARG A 162 14.79 -5.15 6.40
N ARG A 163 14.23 -5.18 5.18
CA ARG A 163 15.01 -5.21 3.93
C ARG A 163 15.33 -3.84 3.37
N CYS A 164 14.58 -2.81 3.76
CA CYS A 164 14.51 -1.53 3.07
C CYS A 164 14.95 -0.34 3.90
N GLY A 165 15.09 -0.51 5.22
CA GLY A 165 15.53 0.53 6.15
C GLY A 165 16.08 -0.08 7.42
N GLY A 166 17.17 -0.86 7.28
CA GLY A 166 17.85 -1.49 8.41
C GLY A 166 18.28 -0.51 9.50
#